data_AF-A0A2R9UG78-F1
#
_entry.id   AF-A0A2R9UG78-F1
#
_cell.length_a   1.000
_cell.length_b   1.000
_cell.length_c   1.000
_cell.angle_alpha   90.00
_cell.angle_beta   90.00
_cell.angle_gamma   90.00
#
_symmetry.space_group_name_H-M   'P 1'
#
loop_
_entity.id
_entity.type
_entity.pdbx_description
1 polymer ?
#
loop_
_entity_poly.entity_id
_entity_poly.type
_entity_poly.pdbx_seq_one_letter_code
_entity_poly.pdbx_strand_id
1 'polypeptide(L)'
;MLKDDPDYDEVVDILAIEVAVPLRRQGIGRRTLDLIREANPGRRLIALNDDAVSRGFWERVGWIREEPPEFFRFPGVERVTYVEPL
;
A
#
# COMPACT_ATOMS: atom_id res chain seq x y z
N MET A 1 -1.91 -0.72 -14.60
CA MET A 1 -2.44 -1.76 -15.50
C MET A 1 -3.08 -2.83 -14.63
N LEU A 2 -4.13 -2.47 -13.87
CA LEU A 2 -4.81 -3.36 -12.92
C LEU A 2 -6.27 -3.62 -13.33
N LYS A 3 -6.87 -2.75 -14.15
CA LYS A 3 -8.28 -2.82 -14.55
C LYS A 3 -8.63 -4.02 -15.44
N ASP A 4 -7.63 -4.64 -16.08
CA ASP A 4 -7.81 -5.81 -16.94
C ASP A 4 -7.55 -7.15 -16.21
N ASP A 5 -7.27 -7.10 -14.91
CA ASP A 5 -7.10 -8.29 -14.05
C ASP A 5 -8.48 -8.77 -13.58
N PRO A 6 -8.87 -10.04 -13.81
CA PRO A 6 -10.14 -10.59 -13.35
C PRO A 6 -10.35 -10.48 -11.83
N ASP A 7 -9.27 -10.34 -11.04
CA ASP A 7 -9.34 -10.16 -9.58
C ASP A 7 -9.44 -8.67 -9.16
N TYR A 8 -9.60 -7.73 -10.10
CA TYR A 8 -9.65 -6.29 -9.79
C TYR A 8 -10.80 -5.92 -8.83
N ASP A 9 -11.93 -6.61 -8.90
CA ASP A 9 -13.04 -6.42 -7.96
C ASP A 9 -12.76 -7.04 -6.57
N GLU A 10 -11.79 -7.94 -6.46
CA GLU A 10 -11.40 -8.63 -5.22
C GLU A 10 -10.43 -7.81 -4.35
N VAL A 11 -9.86 -6.73 -4.91
CA VAL A 11 -8.90 -5.87 -4.21
C VAL A 11 -9.42 -4.45 -4.02
N VAL A 12 -8.92 -3.77 -2.99
CA VAL A 12 -9.08 -2.33 -2.82
C VAL A 12 -7.73 -1.68 -3.07
N ASP A 13 -7.65 -0.94 -4.17
CA ASP A 13 -6.47 -0.15 -4.53
C ASP A 13 -6.49 1.20 -3.80
N ILE A 14 -5.61 1.34 -2.80
CA ILE A 14 -5.43 2.58 -2.06
C ILE A 14 -4.54 3.52 -2.88
N LEU A 15 -5.19 4.43 -3.59
CA LEU A 15 -4.51 5.41 -4.44
C LEU A 15 -3.65 6.41 -3.66
N ALA A 16 -4.08 6.76 -2.45
CA ALA A 16 -3.33 7.65 -1.56
C ALA A 16 -3.74 7.46 -0.10
N ILE A 17 -2.76 7.47 0.79
CA ILE A 17 -2.96 7.62 2.23
C ILE A 17 -1.95 8.64 2.75
N GLU A 18 -2.46 9.72 3.33
CA GLU A 18 -1.62 10.80 3.85
C GLU A 18 -1.91 11.05 5.32
N VAL A 19 -0.82 11.25 6.08
CA VAL A 19 -0.89 11.72 7.45
C VAL A 19 -0.17 13.05 7.52
N ALA A 20 -0.91 14.08 7.95
CA ALA A 20 -0.37 15.41 8.17
C ALA A 20 0.92 15.33 9.01
N VAL A 21 1.97 16.02 8.56
CA VAL A 21 3.32 15.98 9.17
C VAL A 21 3.30 16.09 10.71
N PRO A 22 2.61 17.05 11.34
CA PRO A 22 2.62 17.18 12.80
C PRO A 22 1.92 16.02 13.54
N LEU A 23 1.13 15.20 12.82
CA LEU A 23 0.37 14.09 13.36
C LEU A 23 1.00 12.71 13.06
N ARG A 24 2.16 12.68 12.39
CA ARG A 24 2.87 11.43 12.08
C ARG A 24 3.33 10.73 13.36
N ARG A 25 3.52 9.41 13.26
CA ARG A 25 3.97 8.51 14.37
C ARG A 25 3.00 8.39 15.55
N GLN A 26 1.76 8.85 15.40
CA GLN A 26 0.70 8.71 16.41
C GLN A 26 -0.26 7.54 16.11
N GLY A 27 0.12 6.62 15.21
CA GLY A 27 -0.71 5.47 14.85
C GLY A 27 -1.82 5.74 13.83
N ILE A 28 -2.06 7.00 13.44
CA ILE A 28 -3.14 7.40 12.51
C ILE A 28 -3.12 6.59 11.22
N GLY A 29 -1.97 6.49 10.54
CA GLY A 29 -1.89 5.75 9.27
C GLY A 29 -2.30 4.28 9.41
N ARG A 30 -1.94 3.63 10.53
CA ARG A 30 -2.36 2.25 10.80
C ARG A 30 -3.85 2.16 11.09
N ARG A 31 -4.38 3.04 11.93
CA ARG A 31 -5.82 3.07 12.21
C ARG A 31 -6.65 3.33 10.95
N THR A 32 -6.15 4.18 10.04
CA THR A 32 -6.79 4.41 8.74
C THR A 32 -6.84 3.13 7.90
N LEU A 33 -5.75 2.35 7.83
CA LEU A 33 -5.77 1.05 7.14
C LEU A 33 -6.76 0.08 7.78
N ASP A 34 -6.82 0.01 9.12
CA ASP A 34 -7.79 -0.83 9.83
C ASP A 34 -9.23 -0.44 9.46
N LEU A 35 -9.54 0.87 9.42
CA LEU A 35 -10.87 1.36 9.04
C LEU A 35 -11.22 1.06 7.58
N ILE A 36 -10.25 1.17 6.65
CA ILE A 36 -10.44 0.79 5.25
C ILE A 36 -10.75 -0.71 5.16
N ARG A 37 -10.05 -1.54 5.95
CA ARG A 37 -10.28 -2.99 6.01
C ARG A 37 -11.66 -3.33 6.56
N GLU A 38 -12.05 -2.70 7.66
CA GLU A 38 -13.38 -2.84 8.27
C GLU A 38 -14.50 -2.48 7.27
N ALA A 39 -14.29 -1.45 6.44
CA ALA A 39 -15.26 -1.01 5.44
C ALA A 39 -15.30 -1.89 4.18
N ASN A 40 -14.28 -2.72 3.95
CA ASN A 40 -14.14 -3.57 2.76
C ASN A 40 -13.88 -5.04 3.17
N PRO A 41 -14.84 -5.69 3.85
CA PRO A 41 -14.67 -7.07 4.28
C PRO A 41 -14.50 -8.00 3.07
N GLY A 42 -13.62 -8.98 3.19
CA GLY A 42 -13.38 -9.99 2.15
C GLY A 42 -12.51 -9.51 0.97
N ARG A 43 -12.25 -8.21 0.85
CA ARG A 43 -11.38 -7.65 -0.20
C ARG A 43 -9.98 -7.43 0.34
N ARG A 44 -8.95 -7.73 -0.45
CA ARG A 44 -7.55 -7.55 -0.05
C ARG A 44 -7.11 -6.11 -0.32
N LEU A 45 -6.41 -5.48 0.63
CA LEU A 45 -5.92 -4.11 0.42
C LEU A 45 -4.56 -4.11 -0.30
N ILE A 46 -4.40 -3.22 -1.28
CA ILE A 46 -3.12 -2.94 -1.95
C ILE A 46 -2.83 -1.44 -1.93
N ALA A 47 -1.55 -1.08 -1.94
CA ALA A 47 -1.12 0.31 -2.03
C ALA A 47 0.20 0.42 -2.79
N LEU A 48 0.27 1.38 -3.72
CA LEU A 48 1.55 1.74 -4.33
C LEU A 48 2.35 2.62 -3.36
N ASN A 49 3.57 2.20 -3.04
CA ASN A 49 4.58 3.09 -2.50
C ASN A 49 5.39 3.64 -3.67
N ASP A 50 5.61 4.96 -3.71
CA ASP A 50 6.47 5.65 -4.68
C ASP A 50 7.62 6.45 -4.03
N ASP A 51 7.65 6.53 -2.69
CA ASP A 51 8.64 7.28 -1.89
C ASP A 51 9.37 6.39 -0.87
N ALA A 52 10.69 6.54 -0.78
CA ALA A 52 11.53 5.86 0.19
C ALA A 52 11.27 6.27 1.64
N VAL A 53 10.73 7.48 1.87
CA VAL A 53 10.40 7.95 3.23
C VAL A 53 9.24 7.14 3.83
N SER A 54 8.29 6.68 3.01
CA SER A 54 7.14 5.88 3.44
C SER A 54 7.42 4.37 3.52
N ARG A 55 8.55 3.88 2.98
CA ARG A 55 8.94 2.46 3.07
C ARG A 55 8.84 1.92 4.50
N GLY A 56 9.46 2.63 5.45
CA GLY A 56 9.50 2.19 6.84
C GLY A 56 8.11 2.14 7.50
N PHE A 57 7.12 2.90 6.99
CA PHE A 57 5.74 2.74 7.45
C PHE A 57 5.18 1.38 7.02
N TRP A 58 5.28 1.04 5.74
CA TRP A 58 4.76 -0.22 5.20
C TRP A 58 5.44 -1.46 5.79
N GLU A 59 6.77 -1.41 5.99
CA GLU A 59 7.51 -2.47 6.68
C GLU A 59 7.00 -2.72 8.11
N ARG A 60 6.63 -1.65 8.84
CA ARG A 60 6.05 -1.76 10.20
C ARG A 60 4.59 -2.17 10.21
N VAL A 61 3.84 -1.89 9.14
CA VAL A 61 2.48 -2.42 8.95
C VAL A 61 2.55 -3.94 8.77
N GLY A 62 3.62 -4.44 8.13
CA GLY A 62 3.84 -5.87 7.92
C GLY A 62 3.19 -6.38 6.62
N TRP A 63 2.90 -5.49 5.68
CA TRP A 63 2.41 -5.86 4.35
C TRP A 63 3.53 -6.45 3.50
N ILE A 64 3.16 -7.32 2.58
CA ILE A 64 4.07 -8.01 1.67
C ILE A 64 4.52 -7.01 0.60
N ARG A 65 5.82 -6.89 0.42
CA ARG A 65 6.44 -6.00 -0.56
C ARG A 65 6.60 -6.72 -1.89
N GLU A 66 5.81 -6.37 -2.89
CA GLU A 66 5.88 -6.95 -4.24
C GLU A 66 6.68 -6.03 -5.17
N GLU A 67 7.90 -6.46 -5.50
CA GLU A 67 8.75 -5.71 -6.41
C GLU A 67 8.29 -5.85 -7.86
N PRO A 68 8.37 -4.77 -8.65
CA PRO A 68 8.17 -4.90 -10.08
C PRO A 68 9.30 -5.74 -10.70
N PRO A 69 9.02 -6.43 -11.82
CA PRO A 69 10.04 -7.13 -12.58
C PRO A 69 11.29 -6.27 -12.85
N GLU A 70 12.46 -6.91 -12.93
CA GLU A 70 13.77 -6.23 -13.02
C GLU A 70 13.85 -5.14 -14.11
N PHE A 71 13.17 -5.36 -15.24
CA PHE A 71 13.16 -4.42 -16.37
C PHE A 71 12.41 -3.10 -16.10
N PHE A 72 11.68 -2.98 -14.99
CA PHE A 72 10.98 -1.77 -14.56
C PHE A 72 11.68 -1.04 -13.39
N ARG A 73 12.86 -1.50 -12.95
CA ARG A 73 13.61 -0.82 -11.89
C ARG A 73 14.34 0.39 -12.47
N PHE A 74 13.86 1.59 -12.11
CA PHE A 74 14.57 2.84 -12.39
C PHE A 74 15.37 3.26 -11.15
N PRO A 75 16.66 3.61 -11.29
CA PRO A 75 17.46 4.09 -10.17
C PRO A 75 16.80 5.30 -9.49
N GLY A 76 16.58 5.19 -8.17
CA GLY A 76 15.95 6.25 -7.38
C GLY A 76 14.42 6.27 -7.41
N VAL A 77 13.76 5.36 -8.14
CA VAL A 77 12.30 5.23 -8.14
C VAL A 77 11.91 4.01 -7.31
N GLU A 78 11.24 4.24 -6.18
CA GLU A 78 10.68 3.17 -5.37
C GLU A 78 9.23 2.93 -5.77
N ARG A 79 8.97 2.35 -6.95
CA ARG A 79 7.60 1.93 -7.30
C ARG A 79 7.38 0.49 -6.89
N VAL A 80 6.72 0.28 -5.77
CA VAL A 80 6.54 -1.03 -5.15
C VAL A 80 5.12 -1.14 -4.63
N THR A 81 4.44 -2.23 -4.96
CA THR A 81 3.12 -2.49 -4.41
C THR A 81 3.26 -3.20 -3.08
N TYR A 82 2.62 -2.65 -2.04
CA TYR A 82 2.43 -3.35 -0.79
C TYR A 82 1.07 -4.00 -0.76
N VAL A 83 1.03 -5.25 -0.31
CA VAL A 83 -0.15 -6.08 -0.34
C VAL A 83 -0.42 -6.61 1.07
N GLU A 84 -1.63 -6.41 1.55
CA GLU A 84 -2.08 -6.98 2.84
C GLU A 84 -1.89 -8.51 2.83
N PRO A 85 -1.35 -9.13 3.89
CA PRO A 85 -1.28 -10.59 3.95
C PRO A 85 -2.68 -11.22 3.96
N LEU A 86 -2.82 -12.42 3.38
CA LEU A 86 -4.05 -13.21 3.41
C LEU A 86 -4.36 -13.73 4.82
#